data_AF-A0A2D8RAI4-F1
#
_entry.id   AF-A0A2D8RAI4-F1
#
_cell.length_a   1.000
_cell.length_b   1.000
_cell.length_c   1.000
_cell.angle_alpha   90.00
_cell.angle_beta   90.00
_cell.angle_gamma   90.00
#
_symmetry.space_group_name_H-M   'P 1'
#
loop_
_entity.id
_entity.type
_entity.pdbx_description
1 polymer ?
#
loop_
_entity_poly.entity_id
_entity_poly.type
_entity_poly.pdbx_seq_one_letter_code
_entity_poly.pdbx_strand_id
1 'polypeptide(L)'
;MGKSLLQQNPLHCDEDSRSAPTLPCRTDDMVSMRAALSQRIEALQLAIGELLRTNRGPTTEQQLIQTLSSPPYALIDSAGLRSPLGLFQLHFLIFHSLYSLRRRDARILIHTLHIGYIKPSASDLDGRDLTSEDLAPTPMSQADCIEHMQATAEPLAQYYLDLDNLFTTSSGDVQALLGNFWNAFGRHVTASSSTHREVVREHRQD
;
A
#
# COMPACT_ATOMS: atom_id res chain seq x y z
N MET A 1 62.13 64.82 -13.56
CA MET A 1 63.20 63.80 -13.69
C MET A 1 63.43 63.12 -12.34
N GLY A 2 63.65 61.80 -12.32
CA GLY A 2 64.09 60.99 -11.16
C GLY A 2 62.94 60.31 -10.40
N LYS A 3 62.59 59.03 -10.59
CA LYS A 3 63.24 57.71 -10.38
C LYS A 3 63.25 57.23 -8.91
N SER A 4 62.95 55.93 -8.77
CA SER A 4 63.16 54.99 -7.64
C SER A 4 62.18 55.02 -6.48
N LEU A 5 61.91 53.91 -5.79
CA LEU A 5 61.93 52.44 -5.99
C LEU A 5 61.63 51.92 -4.55
N LEU A 6 60.81 50.88 -4.44
CA LEU A 6 60.80 49.84 -3.40
C LEU A 6 60.45 50.17 -1.92
N GLN A 7 59.27 49.67 -1.53
CA GLN A 7 59.06 48.38 -0.83
C GLN A 7 59.44 48.20 0.66
N GLN A 8 58.48 47.58 1.38
CA GLN A 8 58.51 46.86 2.68
C GLN A 8 58.52 47.74 3.94
N ASN A 9 57.70 47.55 4.99
CA ASN A 9 56.84 46.46 5.53
C ASN A 9 55.88 47.15 6.57
N PRO A 10 54.97 46.53 7.35
CA PRO A 10 54.52 45.13 7.45
C PRO A 10 52.98 44.97 7.43
N LEU A 11 52.45 43.79 7.08
CA LEU A 11 51.06 43.44 7.42
C LEU A 11 51.03 42.10 8.13
N HIS A 12 50.80 42.22 9.43
CA HIS A 12 49.93 41.40 10.27
C HIS A 12 49.15 40.33 9.47
N CYS A 13 49.52 39.06 9.63
CA CYS A 13 48.63 37.96 9.27
C CYS A 13 47.69 37.79 10.46
N ASP A 14 46.59 38.54 10.46
CA ASP A 14 45.43 38.17 11.26
C ASP A 14 44.89 36.81 10.79
N GLU A 15 44.53 36.03 11.79
CA GLU A 15 43.80 34.80 11.67
C GLU A 15 42.45 34.99 10.95
N ASP A 16 41.87 33.86 10.61
CA ASP A 16 40.45 33.68 10.31
C ASP A 16 40.06 33.75 8.82
N SER A 17 40.63 32.81 8.05
CA SER A 17 39.99 32.36 6.81
C SER A 17 38.83 31.42 7.12
N ARG A 18 37.69 32.04 7.38
CA ARG A 18 36.32 31.64 6.98
C ARG A 18 36.16 30.15 6.66
N SER A 19 35.64 29.40 7.63
CA SER A 19 34.78 28.26 7.35
C SER A 19 33.62 28.72 6.45
N ALA A 20 33.64 28.31 5.19
CA ALA A 20 32.46 28.36 4.34
C ALA A 20 31.42 27.40 4.95
N PRO A 21 30.14 27.82 5.14
CA PRO A 21 29.10 26.88 5.52
C PRO A 21 28.86 25.94 4.33
N THR A 22 29.29 24.68 4.47
CA THR A 22 28.86 23.59 3.60
C THR A 22 27.34 23.52 3.69
N LEU A 23 26.64 23.93 2.63
CA LEU A 23 25.22 23.65 2.46
C LEU A 23 25.04 22.12 2.57
N PRO A 24 24.27 21.60 3.53
CA PRO A 24 23.94 20.18 3.53
C PRO A 24 23.14 19.87 2.27
N CYS A 25 23.58 18.84 1.56
CA CYS A 25 23.03 18.40 0.29
C CYS A 25 21.56 17.98 0.46
N ARG A 26 20.71 18.41 -0.47
CA ARG A 26 19.30 17.99 -0.71
C ARG A 26 19.07 16.45 -0.70
N THR A 27 20.13 15.65 -0.73
CA THR A 27 20.11 14.18 -0.62
C THR A 27 19.80 13.70 0.80
N ASP A 28 20.19 14.45 1.84
CA ASP A 28 19.97 14.04 3.24
C ASP A 28 18.47 14.00 3.59
N ASP A 29 17.68 14.93 3.03
CA ASP A 29 16.23 14.99 3.21
C ASP A 29 15.52 13.77 2.58
N MET A 30 15.92 13.37 1.37
CA MET A 30 15.32 12.22 0.67
C MET A 30 15.66 10.88 1.33
N VAL A 31 16.90 10.74 1.82
CA VAL A 31 17.35 9.56 2.55
C VAL A 31 16.59 9.45 3.88
N SER A 32 16.44 10.56 4.59
CA SER A 32 15.67 10.63 5.85
C SER A 32 14.19 10.27 5.63
N MET A 33 13.56 10.81 4.58
CA MET A 33 12.17 10.50 4.25
C MET A 33 11.96 9.02 3.88
N ARG A 34 12.87 8.43 3.10
CA ARG A 34 12.84 7.00 2.76
C ARG A 34 13.04 6.12 4.00
N ALA A 35 13.93 6.51 4.90
CA ALA A 35 14.12 5.80 6.17
C ALA A 35 12.85 5.84 7.04
N ALA A 36 12.21 7.01 7.16
CA ALA A 36 10.96 7.16 7.90
C ALA A 36 9.82 6.32 7.29
N LEU A 37 9.72 6.26 5.96
CA LEU A 37 8.74 5.41 5.28
C LEU A 37 8.98 3.93 5.58
N SER A 38 10.23 3.46 5.46
CA SER A 38 10.59 2.08 5.77
C SER A 38 10.26 1.70 7.22
N GLN A 39 10.57 2.58 8.17
CA GLN A 39 10.23 2.37 9.58
C GLN A 39 8.71 2.28 9.79
N ARG A 40 7.94 3.12 9.10
CA ARG A 40 6.48 3.08 9.15
C ARG A 40 5.93 1.78 8.56
N ILE A 41 6.48 1.30 7.45
CA ILE A 41 6.10 0.01 6.83
C ILE A 41 6.38 -1.13 7.81
N GLU A 42 7.54 -1.15 8.45
CA GLU A 42 7.90 -2.17 9.42
C GLU A 42 6.93 -2.17 10.62
N ALA A 43 6.63 -1.00 11.18
CA ALA A 43 5.66 -0.86 12.26
C ALA A 43 4.27 -1.39 11.86
N LEU A 44 3.82 -1.09 10.64
CA LEU A 44 2.56 -1.61 10.11
C LEU A 44 2.60 -3.14 9.94
N GLN A 45 3.69 -3.69 9.39
CA GLN A 45 3.83 -5.14 9.23
C GLN A 45 3.78 -5.88 10.58
N LEU A 46 4.45 -5.35 11.61
CA LEU A 46 4.41 -5.92 12.96
C LEU A 46 3.00 -5.86 13.56
N ALA A 47 2.35 -4.69 13.49
CA ALA A 47 1.01 -4.50 14.03
C ALA A 47 -0.04 -5.38 13.33
N ILE A 48 -0.03 -5.39 11.99
CA ILE A 48 -0.95 -6.20 11.18
C ILE A 48 -0.71 -7.69 11.43
N GLY A 49 0.56 -8.13 11.44
CA GLY A 49 0.90 -9.53 11.70
C GLY A 49 0.37 -10.02 13.05
N GLU A 50 0.54 -9.22 14.11
CA GLU A 50 0.02 -9.58 15.43
C GLU A 50 -1.51 -9.57 15.48
N LEU A 51 -2.16 -8.59 14.84
CA LEU A 51 -3.61 -8.54 14.75
C LEU A 51 -4.17 -9.78 14.04
N LEU A 52 -3.59 -10.17 12.90
CA LEU A 52 -4.07 -11.34 12.16
C LEU A 52 -3.88 -12.65 12.94
N ARG A 53 -2.78 -12.79 13.68
CA ARG A 53 -2.48 -13.98 14.48
C ARG A 53 -3.37 -14.09 15.72
N THR A 54 -3.69 -12.97 16.36
CA THR A 54 -4.49 -12.91 17.58
C THR A 54 -6.00 -12.89 17.30
N ASN A 55 -6.42 -12.45 16.11
CA ASN A 55 -7.82 -12.38 15.77
C ASN A 55 -8.48 -13.78 15.73
N ARG A 56 -9.73 -13.86 16.16
CA ARG A 56 -10.49 -15.11 16.21
C ARG A 56 -11.16 -15.48 14.89
N GLY A 57 -11.16 -14.58 13.90
CA GLY A 57 -11.78 -14.81 12.59
C GLY A 57 -11.24 -13.86 11.50
N PRO A 58 -11.81 -13.91 10.30
CA PRO A 58 -11.47 -12.98 9.23
C PRO A 58 -11.80 -11.54 9.65
N THR A 59 -10.95 -10.59 9.25
CA THR A 59 -11.15 -9.15 9.45
C THR A 59 -11.41 -8.48 8.12
N THR A 60 -12.18 -7.40 8.13
CA THR A 60 -12.29 -6.52 6.97
C THR A 60 -11.18 -5.46 6.96
N GLU A 61 -10.89 -4.88 5.81
CA GLU A 61 -9.97 -3.73 5.68
C GLU A 61 -10.38 -2.58 6.62
N GLN A 62 -11.68 -2.26 6.67
CA GLN A 62 -12.22 -1.19 7.50
C GLN A 62 -11.96 -1.45 8.99
N GLN A 63 -12.16 -2.69 9.46
CA GLN A 63 -11.87 -3.08 10.84
C GLN A 63 -10.37 -3.03 11.15
N LEU A 64 -9.52 -3.42 10.18
CA LEU A 64 -8.07 -3.34 10.31
C LEU A 64 -7.62 -1.88 10.47
N ILE A 65 -8.12 -0.97 9.61
CA ILE A 65 -7.85 0.47 9.68
C ILE A 65 -8.31 1.05 11.02
N GLN A 66 -9.53 0.74 11.47
CA GLN A 66 -10.06 1.23 12.74
C GLN A 66 -9.20 0.78 13.94
N THR A 67 -8.76 -0.48 13.92
CA THR A 67 -7.93 -1.04 15.00
C THR A 67 -6.53 -0.41 15.00
N LEU A 68 -5.91 -0.22 13.84
CA LEU A 68 -4.61 0.43 13.70
C LEU A 68 -4.64 1.93 14.02
N SER A 69 -5.80 2.57 13.88
CA SER A 69 -6.02 3.98 14.23
C SER A 69 -6.22 4.19 15.74
N SER A 70 -6.57 3.14 16.47
CA SER A 70 -6.86 3.20 17.90
C SER A 70 -5.63 2.77 18.73
N PRO A 71 -5.51 3.18 20.01
CA PRO A 71 -4.52 2.62 20.92
C PRO A 71 -4.66 1.08 21.01
N PRO A 72 -3.56 0.31 21.10
CA PRO A 72 -2.18 0.72 21.40
C PRO A 72 -1.31 1.11 20.19
N TYR A 73 -1.83 0.97 18.96
CA TYR A 73 -1.02 1.15 17.75
C TYR A 73 -0.87 2.62 17.37
N ALA A 74 -1.99 3.34 17.23
CA ALA A 74 -2.03 4.76 16.82
C ALA A 74 -1.13 5.08 15.60
N LEU A 75 -1.01 4.13 14.64
CA LEU A 75 -0.10 4.22 13.49
C LEU A 75 -0.69 5.04 12.32
N ILE A 76 -1.96 5.41 12.43
CA ILE A 76 -2.72 6.10 11.40
C ILE A 76 -3.05 7.50 11.89
N ASP A 77 -2.50 8.50 11.20
CA ASP A 77 -2.81 9.89 11.47
C ASP A 77 -4.15 10.28 10.83
N SER A 78 -5.05 10.75 11.68
CA SER A 78 -6.37 11.28 11.28
C SER A 78 -6.30 12.45 10.29
N ALA A 79 -5.19 13.20 10.22
CA ALA A 79 -5.01 14.27 9.24
C ALA A 79 -4.88 13.73 7.81
N GLY A 80 -4.22 12.57 7.63
CA GLY A 80 -4.07 11.92 6.33
C GLY A 80 -5.38 11.37 5.77
N LEU A 81 -6.28 10.93 6.65
CA LEU A 81 -7.60 10.38 6.28
C LEU A 81 -8.58 11.43 5.68
N ARG A 82 -8.27 12.72 5.78
CA ARG A 82 -9.16 13.81 5.32
C ARG A 82 -8.96 14.17 3.85
N SER A 83 -7.89 13.69 3.21
CA SER A 83 -7.61 13.98 1.80
C SER A 83 -7.70 12.71 0.96
N PRO A 84 -8.22 12.75 -0.28
CA PRO A 84 -8.25 11.60 -1.18
C PRO A 84 -6.86 11.00 -1.40
N LEU A 85 -5.83 11.84 -1.51
CA LEU A 85 -4.45 11.40 -1.65
C LEU A 85 -3.95 10.66 -0.38
N GLY A 86 -4.21 11.19 0.81
CA GLY A 86 -3.77 10.56 2.05
C GLY A 86 -4.50 9.24 2.34
N LEU A 87 -5.77 9.12 1.93
CA LEU A 87 -6.50 7.85 1.96
C LEU A 87 -5.87 6.83 1.00
N PHE A 88 -5.55 7.23 -0.22
CA PHE A 88 -4.84 6.38 -1.18
C PHE A 88 -3.49 5.91 -0.63
N GLN A 89 -2.69 6.84 -0.08
CA GLN A 89 -1.39 6.52 0.50
C GLN A 89 -1.51 5.55 1.69
N LEU A 90 -2.49 5.74 2.55
CA LEU A 90 -2.76 4.83 3.67
C LEU A 90 -3.16 3.44 3.16
N HIS A 91 -4.14 3.39 2.26
CA HIS A 91 -4.61 2.14 1.66
C HIS A 91 -3.44 1.38 1.01
N PHE A 92 -2.61 2.09 0.23
CA PHE A 92 -1.42 1.53 -0.39
C PHE A 92 -0.46 0.91 0.63
N LEU A 93 -0.14 1.61 1.72
CA LEU A 93 0.79 1.10 2.74
C LEU A 93 0.25 -0.12 3.48
N ILE A 94 -1.07 -0.17 3.73
CA ILE A 94 -1.72 -1.32 4.35
C ILE A 94 -1.64 -2.53 3.42
N PHE A 95 -2.01 -2.38 2.15
CA PHE A 95 -1.96 -3.48 1.19
C PHE A 95 -0.53 -3.90 0.85
N HIS A 96 0.41 -2.96 0.75
CA HIS A 96 1.84 -3.26 0.64
C HIS A 96 2.30 -4.15 1.81
N SER A 97 1.91 -3.80 3.04
CA SER A 97 2.24 -4.56 4.24
C SER A 97 1.59 -5.94 4.25
N LEU A 98 0.30 -6.04 3.89
CA LEU A 98 -0.43 -7.31 3.79
C LEU A 98 0.17 -8.25 2.74
N TYR A 99 0.46 -7.75 1.53
CA TYR A 99 1.07 -8.57 0.47
C TYR A 99 2.52 -8.95 0.81
N SER A 100 3.27 -8.08 1.50
CA SER A 100 4.61 -8.39 2.00
C SER A 100 4.57 -9.50 3.06
N LEU A 101 3.60 -9.43 3.99
CA LEU A 101 3.38 -10.48 4.98
C LEU A 101 2.93 -11.79 4.31
N ARG A 102 2.03 -11.73 3.32
CA ARG A 102 1.58 -12.90 2.55
C ARG A 102 2.73 -13.62 1.86
N ARG A 103 3.71 -12.89 1.33
CA ARG A 103 4.93 -13.51 0.74
C ARG A 103 5.74 -14.31 1.77
N ARG A 104 5.66 -13.97 3.04
CA ARG A 104 6.37 -14.63 4.15
C ARG A 104 5.52 -15.72 4.82
N ASP A 105 4.18 -15.56 4.80
CA ASP A 105 3.23 -16.50 5.40
C ASP A 105 2.03 -16.73 4.46
N ALA A 106 2.03 -17.87 3.77
CA ALA A 106 0.98 -18.27 2.84
C ALA A 106 -0.38 -18.51 3.52
N ARG A 107 -0.44 -18.55 4.87
CA ARG A 107 -1.68 -18.67 5.63
C ARG A 107 -2.50 -17.39 5.66
N ILE A 108 -1.92 -16.27 5.22
CA ILE A 108 -2.62 -15.00 5.06
C ILE A 108 -3.42 -15.05 3.75
N LEU A 109 -4.74 -15.03 3.89
CA LEU A 109 -5.67 -14.96 2.76
C LEU A 109 -6.12 -13.52 2.57
N ILE A 110 -6.01 -13.02 1.34
CA ILE A 110 -6.47 -11.67 0.97
C ILE A 110 -7.49 -11.85 -0.15
N HIS A 111 -8.76 -11.53 0.14
CA HIS A 111 -9.85 -11.63 -0.83
C HIS A 111 -10.73 -10.39 -0.79
N THR A 112 -10.65 -9.57 -1.85
CA THR A 112 -11.37 -8.29 -2.01
C THR A 112 -11.11 -7.34 -0.83
N LEU A 113 -11.89 -7.43 0.24
CA LEU A 113 -11.76 -6.62 1.46
C LEU A 113 -11.69 -7.47 2.74
N HIS A 114 -11.68 -8.80 2.61
CA HIS A 114 -11.58 -9.75 3.71
C HIS A 114 -10.15 -10.28 3.80
N ILE A 115 -9.59 -10.16 4.98
CA ILE A 115 -8.26 -10.63 5.34
C ILE A 115 -8.44 -11.76 6.34
N GLY A 116 -8.06 -12.97 5.93
CA GLY A 116 -8.13 -14.18 6.75
C GLY A 116 -6.74 -14.62 7.19
N TYR A 117 -6.69 -15.33 8.31
CA TYR A 117 -5.50 -16.03 8.76
C TYR A 117 -5.86 -17.47 9.13
N ILE A 118 -5.27 -18.43 8.42
CA ILE A 118 -5.43 -19.84 8.72
C ILE A 118 -4.52 -20.17 9.92
N LYS A 119 -5.12 -20.50 11.07
CA LYS A 119 -4.33 -20.96 12.21
C LYS A 119 -3.79 -22.36 11.90
N PRO A 120 -2.50 -22.65 12.15
CA PRO A 120 -1.96 -23.99 11.95
C PRO A 120 -2.73 -24.98 12.83
N SER A 121 -3.27 -26.03 12.21
CA SER A 121 -3.78 -27.16 12.97
C SER A 121 -2.59 -27.95 13.51
N ALA A 122 -2.72 -28.55 14.70
CA ALA A 122 -1.67 -29.42 15.24
C ALA A 122 -1.29 -30.57 14.28
N SER A 123 -2.18 -30.90 13.34
CA SER A 123 -2.01 -31.91 12.30
C SER A 123 -1.10 -31.50 11.14
N ASP A 124 -0.85 -30.19 10.94
CA ASP A 124 -0.07 -29.67 9.80
C ASP A 124 1.45 -29.74 10.03
N LEU A 125 1.89 -30.12 11.24
CA LEU A 125 3.30 -30.23 11.61
C LEU A 125 3.91 -31.59 11.26
N ASP A 126 3.08 -32.59 10.95
CA ASP A 126 3.56 -33.89 10.45
C ASP A 126 3.71 -33.79 8.93
N GLY A 127 4.94 -33.46 8.52
CA GLY A 127 5.34 -33.36 7.12
C GLY A 127 4.87 -34.57 6.32
N ARG A 128 3.88 -34.36 5.44
CA ARG A 128 3.42 -35.38 4.51
C ARG A 128 4.45 -35.54 3.41
N ASP A 129 5.24 -36.59 3.53
CA ASP A 129 6.01 -37.19 2.45
C ASP A 129 5.00 -37.74 1.41
N LEU A 130 4.96 -37.12 0.23
CA LEU A 130 4.01 -37.44 -0.82
C LEU A 130 4.62 -38.49 -1.75
N THR A 131 4.32 -39.77 -1.51
CA THR A 131 4.45 -40.79 -2.56
C THR A 131 3.26 -40.70 -3.51
N SER A 132 3.57 -40.54 -4.79
CA SER A 132 2.68 -40.48 -5.94
C SER A 132 1.71 -41.67 -6.05
N GLU A 133 0.71 -41.47 -6.93
CA GLU A 133 -0.10 -42.48 -7.63
C GLU A 133 -1.51 -42.74 -7.03
N ASP A 134 -2.52 -41.99 -7.50
CA ASP A 134 -3.50 -42.53 -8.46
C ASP A 134 -4.44 -41.40 -8.98
N LEU A 135 -4.53 -41.25 -10.30
CA LEU A 135 -5.18 -40.13 -10.97
C LEU A 135 -6.66 -40.43 -11.24
N ALA A 136 -7.52 -40.12 -10.25
CA ALA A 136 -8.92 -39.79 -10.50
C ALA A 136 -9.08 -38.26 -10.46
N PRO A 137 -9.92 -37.63 -11.32
CA PRO A 137 -10.19 -36.20 -11.22
C PRO A 137 -10.90 -35.95 -9.89
N THR A 138 -10.11 -35.56 -8.90
CA THR A 138 -10.59 -35.23 -7.56
C THR A 138 -11.30 -33.88 -7.65
N PRO A 139 -12.48 -33.71 -7.02
CA PRO A 139 -13.03 -32.37 -6.83
C PRO A 139 -11.95 -31.50 -6.16
N MET A 140 -11.75 -30.27 -6.66
CA MET A 140 -10.65 -29.38 -6.22
C MET A 140 -10.46 -29.45 -4.71
N SER A 141 -9.26 -29.79 -4.28
CA SER A 141 -8.89 -29.76 -2.87
C SER A 141 -9.05 -28.33 -2.34
N GLN A 142 -9.25 -28.19 -1.03
CA GLN A 142 -9.22 -26.88 -0.38
C GLN A 142 -7.89 -26.16 -0.65
N ALA A 143 -6.79 -26.91 -0.78
CA ALA A 143 -5.48 -26.39 -1.17
C ALA A 143 -5.51 -25.79 -2.59
N ASP A 144 -6.08 -26.50 -3.56
CA ASP A 144 -6.17 -26.05 -4.96
C ASP A 144 -7.06 -24.80 -5.09
N CYS A 145 -8.16 -24.73 -4.33
CA CYS A 145 -9.01 -23.54 -4.28
C CYS A 145 -8.27 -22.31 -3.73
N ILE A 146 -7.47 -22.52 -2.68
CA ILE A 146 -6.65 -21.46 -2.07
C ILE A 146 -5.58 -21.00 -3.06
N GLU A 147 -4.88 -21.94 -3.70
CA GLU A 147 -3.85 -21.64 -4.69
C GLU A 147 -4.43 -20.86 -5.88
N HIS A 148 -5.56 -21.31 -6.44
CA HIS A 148 -6.21 -20.61 -7.54
C HIS A 148 -6.65 -19.19 -7.14
N MET A 149 -7.26 -19.04 -5.95
CA MET A 149 -7.64 -17.72 -5.44
C MET A 149 -6.42 -16.81 -5.23
N GLN A 150 -5.31 -17.36 -4.75
CA GLN A 150 -4.06 -16.60 -4.58
C GLN A 150 -3.44 -16.20 -5.93
N ALA A 151 -3.47 -17.08 -6.94
CA ALA A 151 -2.97 -16.81 -8.28
C ALA A 151 -3.70 -15.64 -8.95
N THR A 152 -5.04 -15.56 -8.79
CA THR A 152 -5.82 -14.41 -9.32
C THR A 152 -5.47 -13.08 -8.64
N ALA A 153 -4.87 -13.11 -7.45
CA ALA A 153 -4.46 -11.93 -6.69
C ALA A 153 -3.03 -11.46 -7.01
N GLU A 154 -2.29 -12.16 -7.89
CA GLU A 154 -0.89 -11.83 -8.18
C GLU A 154 -0.69 -10.50 -8.93
N PRO A 155 -1.47 -10.16 -9.98
CA PRO A 155 -1.31 -8.87 -10.66
C PRO A 155 -1.57 -7.67 -9.73
N LEU A 156 -2.56 -7.79 -8.84
CA LEU A 156 -2.86 -6.76 -7.85
C LEU A 156 -1.75 -6.68 -6.78
N ALA A 157 -1.20 -7.83 -6.37
CA ALA A 157 -0.07 -7.86 -5.43
C ALA A 157 1.16 -7.15 -6.00
N GLN A 158 1.48 -7.37 -7.29
CA GLN A 158 2.60 -6.71 -7.95
C GLN A 158 2.49 -5.18 -7.88
N TYR A 159 1.29 -4.63 -8.10
CA TYR A 159 1.03 -3.20 -7.99
C TYR A 159 1.35 -2.65 -6.59
N TYR A 160 0.87 -3.31 -5.52
CA TYR A 160 1.08 -2.83 -4.15
C TYR A 160 2.50 -3.06 -3.62
N LEU A 161 3.22 -4.04 -4.16
CA LEU A 161 4.59 -4.33 -3.74
C LEU A 161 5.61 -3.36 -4.35
N ASP A 162 5.27 -2.70 -5.45
CA ASP A 162 6.10 -1.68 -6.07
C ASP A 162 5.83 -0.29 -5.45
N LEU A 163 6.74 0.15 -4.57
CA LEU A 163 6.64 1.44 -3.89
C LEU A 163 6.72 2.63 -4.85
N ASP A 164 7.21 2.47 -6.08
CA ASP A 164 7.21 3.57 -7.04
C ASP A 164 5.77 3.99 -7.40
N ASN A 165 4.80 3.06 -7.36
CA ASN A 165 3.38 3.37 -7.54
C ASN A 165 2.85 4.34 -6.46
N LEU A 166 3.39 4.29 -5.24
CA LEU A 166 3.03 5.22 -4.16
C LEU A 166 3.55 6.64 -4.44
N PHE A 167 4.77 6.76 -4.97
CA PHE A 167 5.43 8.05 -5.21
C PHE A 167 5.01 8.72 -6.51
N THR A 168 4.68 7.92 -7.53
CA THR A 168 4.28 8.41 -8.85
C THR A 168 2.81 8.82 -8.91
N THR A 169 1.96 8.27 -8.04
CA THR A 169 0.53 8.62 -7.98
C THR A 169 0.33 9.98 -7.32
N SER A 170 -0.03 10.99 -8.12
CA SER A 170 -0.29 12.34 -7.64
C SER A 170 -1.73 12.53 -7.14
N SER A 171 -2.00 13.65 -6.45
CA SER A 171 -3.39 14.01 -6.11
C SER A 171 -4.27 14.20 -7.35
N GLY A 172 -3.71 14.62 -8.48
CA GLY A 172 -4.45 14.77 -9.74
C GLY A 172 -4.88 13.41 -10.30
N ASP A 173 -3.99 12.42 -10.24
CA ASP A 173 -4.28 11.06 -10.70
C ASP A 173 -5.36 10.40 -9.84
N VAL A 174 -5.29 10.58 -8.51
CA VAL A 174 -6.34 10.07 -7.59
C VAL A 174 -7.69 10.73 -7.88
N GLN A 175 -7.72 12.04 -8.12
CA GLN A 175 -8.96 12.73 -8.45
C GLN A 175 -9.53 12.31 -9.80
N ALA A 176 -8.66 12.10 -10.81
CA ALA A 176 -9.08 11.57 -12.11
C ALA A 176 -9.62 10.14 -12.00
N LEU A 177 -8.98 9.29 -11.19
CA LEU A 177 -9.43 7.92 -10.92
C LEU A 177 -10.83 7.92 -10.29
N LEU A 178 -11.05 8.74 -9.25
CA LEU A 178 -12.35 8.88 -8.60
C LEU A 178 -13.39 9.47 -9.56
N GLY A 179 -13.03 10.49 -10.33
CA GLY A 179 -13.93 11.11 -11.30
C GLY A 179 -14.36 10.13 -12.40
N ASN A 180 -13.43 9.35 -12.94
CA ASN A 180 -13.71 8.32 -13.93
C ASN A 180 -14.61 7.21 -13.37
N PHE A 181 -14.33 6.78 -12.13
CA PHE A 181 -15.17 5.81 -11.42
C PHE A 181 -16.62 6.30 -11.29
N TRP A 182 -16.83 7.52 -10.78
CA TRP A 182 -18.18 8.06 -10.60
C TRP A 182 -18.89 8.34 -11.94
N ASN A 183 -18.17 8.74 -12.98
CA ASN A 183 -18.73 8.93 -14.31
C ASN A 183 -19.20 7.59 -14.90
N ALA A 184 -18.34 6.55 -14.86
CA ALA A 184 -18.71 5.21 -15.27
C ALA A 184 -19.91 4.68 -14.47
N PHE A 185 -19.89 4.83 -13.14
CA PHE A 185 -20.99 4.43 -12.28
C PHE A 185 -22.31 5.15 -12.63
N GLY A 186 -22.26 6.46 -12.82
CA GLY A 186 -23.43 7.26 -13.23
C GLY A 186 -23.98 6.85 -14.59
N ARG A 187 -23.13 6.46 -15.54
CA ARG A 187 -23.54 5.90 -16.84
C ARG A 187 -24.25 4.55 -16.69
N HIS A 188 -23.81 3.70 -15.78
CA HIS A 188 -24.47 2.42 -15.51
C HIS A 188 -25.83 2.58 -14.82
N VAL A 189 -25.93 3.48 -13.83
CA VAL A 189 -27.20 3.76 -13.12
C VAL A 189 -28.25 4.38 -14.04
N THR A 190 -27.84 5.28 -14.94
CA THR A 190 -28.75 5.92 -15.90
C THR A 190 -29.18 4.95 -17.01
N ALA A 191 -28.30 4.05 -17.46
CA ALA A 191 -28.66 3.00 -18.43
C ALA A 191 -29.69 2.00 -17.87
N SER A 192 -29.55 1.58 -16.61
CA SER A 192 -30.52 0.66 -15.96
C SER A 192 -31.90 1.28 -15.72
N SER A 193 -32.02 2.61 -15.73
CA SER A 193 -33.29 3.32 -15.54
C SER A 193 -34.12 3.43 -16.84
N SER A 194 -33.47 3.32 -18.00
CA SER A 194 -34.11 3.45 -19.31
C SER A 194 -34.78 2.16 -19.80
N THR A 195 -34.37 0.99 -19.28
CA THR A 195 -34.93 -0.31 -19.71
C THR A 195 -36.31 -0.63 -19.10
N HIS A 196 -36.80 0.16 -18.13
CA HIS A 196 -38.11 -0.07 -17.48
C HIS A 196 -39.24 0.83 -18.03
N ARG A 197 -38.98 1.72 -19.01
CA ARG A 197 -39.98 2.68 -19.51
C ARG A 197 -40.43 2.44 -20.97
N GLU A 198 -40.31 1.21 -21.46
CA GLU A 198 -40.70 0.86 -22.85
C GLU A 198 -41.51 -0.44 -22.94
N VAL A 199 -42.34 -0.74 -21.92
CA VAL A 199 -43.31 -1.87 -21.97
C VAL A 199 -44.73 -1.45 -21.59
N VAL A 200 -45.01 -0.16 -21.37
CA VAL A 200 -46.37 0.32 -21.02
C VAL A 200 -46.85 1.37 -22.02
N ARG A 201 -46.82 1.07 -23.32
CA ARG A 201 -47.58 1.82 -24.36
C ARG A 201 -47.91 0.97 -25.58
N GLU A 202 -48.38 -0.26 -25.40
CA GLU A 202 -49.08 -0.95 -26.48
C GLU A 202 -50.01 -1.97 -25.84
N HIS A 203 -51.24 -1.56 -25.49
CA HIS A 203 -52.44 -2.40 -25.23
C HIS A 203 -53.61 -1.50 -24.79
N ARG A 204 -53.92 -0.46 -25.58
CA ARG A 204 -55.24 0.18 -25.54
C ARG A 204 -55.55 0.87 -26.85
N GLN A 205 -56.16 0.13 -27.77
CA GLN A 205 -57.24 0.67 -28.60
C GLN A 205 -58.03 -0.51 -29.17
N ASP A 206 -59.32 -0.46 -28.84
CA ASP A 206 -60.43 -1.26 -29.34
C ASP A 206 -60.56 -1.22 -30.88
#